data_AF-A0A060A7W9-F1
#
_entry.id   AF-A0A060A7W9-F1
#
_cell.length_a   1.000
_cell.length_b   1.000
_cell.length_c   1.000
_cell.angle_alpha   90.00
_cell.angle_beta   90.00
_cell.angle_gamma   90.00
#
_symmetry.space_group_name_H-M   'P 1'
#
loop_
_entity.id
_entity.type
_entity.pdbx_description
1 polymer ?
#
loop_
_entity_poly.entity_id
_entity_poly.type
_entity_poly.pdbx_seq_one_letter_code
_entity_poly.pdbx_strand_id
1 'polypeptide(L)'
;CAAGKGTFGTDELVRRIEATGLKDIVAHRKIILPQLGAPGVRAQEVAKRTGFRAEYGPVRASDLPEYLKTGKATQEMRRVRFPLIDRIVLIPVELVSTLLPALLLTLAALLLMGWTGALAAVTAVLAGLVLFPVLLPYLPTKDNSTKGLLLGFVAALPFAAYEVWGTAAPVLKDYGSALTFLLLMPAVVAYLTLNFTGSTPFPSRTGVRKEIFTYIP
;
A
#
# COMPACT_ATOMS: atom_id res chain seq x y z
N CYS A 1 0.98 2.51 -9.25
CA CYS A 1 -0.47 2.78 -9.34
C CYS A 1 -1.01 2.78 -10.77
N ALA A 2 -0.69 3.77 -11.62
CA ALA A 2 -1.34 3.93 -12.93
C ALA A 2 -1.21 2.71 -13.87
N ALA A 3 -0.03 2.08 -13.93
CA ALA A 3 0.17 0.85 -14.70
C ALA A 3 -0.66 -0.34 -14.16
N GLY A 4 -0.85 -0.41 -12.84
CA GLY A 4 -1.68 -1.45 -12.21
C GLY A 4 -3.18 -1.22 -12.38
N LYS A 5 -3.61 0.06 -12.39
CA LYS A 5 -5.01 0.48 -12.59
C LYS A 5 -5.40 0.55 -14.08
N GLY A 6 -4.48 0.28 -15.01
CA GLY A 6 -4.73 0.35 -16.45
C GLY A 6 -4.79 1.76 -17.03
N THR A 7 -4.58 2.81 -16.22
CA THR A 7 -4.57 4.21 -16.69
C THR A 7 -3.23 4.64 -17.30
N PHE A 8 -2.19 3.83 -17.12
CA PHE A 8 -0.93 3.96 -17.86
C PHE A 8 -0.65 2.65 -18.60
N GLY A 9 -1.10 2.59 -19.86
CA GLY A 9 -1.02 1.37 -20.68
C GLY A 9 -0.66 1.65 -22.14
N THR A 10 -0.59 0.57 -22.93
CA THR A 10 -0.22 0.64 -24.36
C THR A 10 -1.09 1.63 -25.14
N ASP A 11 -2.42 1.54 -25.02
CA ASP A 11 -3.34 2.41 -25.77
C ASP A 11 -3.20 3.88 -25.40
N GLU A 12 -3.06 4.17 -24.10
CA GLU A 12 -2.87 5.54 -23.64
C GLU A 12 -1.55 6.11 -24.16
N LEU A 13 -0.47 5.34 -24.11
CA LEU A 13 0.81 5.78 -24.64
C LEU A 13 0.76 6.04 -26.15
N VAL A 14 0.14 5.14 -26.93
CA VAL A 14 -0.03 5.31 -28.38
C VAL A 14 -0.82 6.58 -28.68
N ARG A 15 -1.97 6.77 -28.00
CA ARG A 15 -2.81 7.96 -28.15
C ARG A 15 -2.05 9.25 -27.88
N ARG A 16 -1.22 9.27 -26.82
CA ARG A 16 -0.41 10.45 -26.48
C ARG A 16 0.67 10.75 -27.52
N ILE A 17 1.34 9.73 -28.05
CA ILE A 17 2.36 9.90 -29.11
C ILE A 17 1.75 10.53 -30.37
N GLU A 18 0.56 10.07 -30.75
CA GLU A 18 -0.16 10.58 -31.92
C GLU A 18 -0.69 11.99 -31.69
N ALA A 19 -1.34 12.22 -30.54
CA ALA A 19 -1.91 13.52 -30.19
C ALA A 19 -0.86 14.63 -30.07
N THR A 20 0.37 14.31 -29.67
CA THR A 20 1.46 15.29 -29.59
C THR A 20 2.21 15.48 -30.90
N GLY A 21 1.87 14.75 -31.98
CA GLY A 21 2.62 14.81 -33.24
C GLY A 21 4.10 14.46 -33.05
N LEU A 22 4.44 13.58 -32.10
CA LEU A 22 5.84 13.34 -31.73
C LEU A 22 6.66 12.81 -32.91
N LYS A 23 5.96 12.22 -33.89
CA LYS A 23 6.54 11.74 -35.15
C LYS A 23 7.17 12.88 -35.96
N ASP A 24 6.72 14.11 -35.81
CA ASP A 24 7.20 15.22 -36.65
C ASP A 24 8.28 16.06 -35.93
N ILE A 25 8.55 15.75 -34.65
CA ILE A 25 9.46 16.51 -33.79
C ILE A 25 10.83 15.83 -33.65
N VAL A 26 10.89 14.49 -33.58
CA VAL A 26 12.14 13.76 -33.28
C VAL A 26 12.44 12.62 -34.27
N ALA A 27 13.66 12.60 -34.80
CA ALA A 27 14.09 11.58 -35.77
C ALA A 27 14.41 10.20 -35.15
N HIS A 28 14.87 10.15 -33.90
CA HIS A 28 15.40 8.93 -33.27
C HIS A 28 14.33 7.89 -32.89
N ARG A 29 13.03 8.24 -32.95
CA ARG A 29 11.90 7.33 -32.69
C ARG A 29 12.04 6.49 -31.41
N LYS A 30 12.54 7.10 -30.34
CA LYS A 30 12.79 6.44 -29.05
C LYS A 30 11.99 7.12 -27.94
N ILE A 31 11.34 6.33 -27.09
CA ILE A 31 10.62 6.83 -25.91
C ILE A 31 11.14 6.08 -24.70
N ILE A 32 11.50 6.84 -23.66
CA ILE A 32 11.94 6.31 -22.38
C ILE A 32 10.75 6.32 -21.43
N LEU A 33 10.39 5.15 -20.93
CA LEU A 33 9.30 4.94 -19.97
C LEU A 33 9.86 4.71 -18.57
N PRO A 34 9.10 5.06 -17.50
CA PRO A 34 9.46 4.70 -16.14
C PRO A 34 9.56 3.18 -15.99
N GLN A 35 10.57 2.69 -15.26
CA GLN A 35 10.79 1.24 -15.04
C GLN A 35 9.53 0.53 -14.48
N LEU A 36 8.85 1.18 -13.54
CA LEU A 36 7.65 0.63 -12.87
C LEU A 36 6.38 0.67 -13.74
N GLY A 37 6.45 1.26 -14.93
CA GLY A 37 5.39 1.23 -15.94
C GLY A 37 5.36 -0.05 -16.77
N ALA A 38 6.42 -0.87 -16.69
CA ALA A 38 6.56 -2.09 -17.51
C ALA A 38 5.38 -3.07 -17.45
N PRO A 39 4.70 -3.29 -16.30
CA PRO A 39 3.54 -4.18 -16.27
C PRO A 39 2.33 -3.70 -17.06
N GLY A 40 2.24 -2.41 -17.39
CA GLY A 40 1.10 -1.80 -18.08
C GLY A 40 1.31 -1.61 -19.59
N VAL A 41 2.56 -1.57 -20.06
CA VAL A 41 2.88 -1.19 -21.45
C VAL A 41 3.55 -2.35 -22.20
N ARG A 42 2.99 -2.72 -23.34
CA ARG A 42 3.58 -3.71 -24.25
C ARG A 42 4.44 -3.01 -25.28
N ALA A 43 5.75 -2.89 -24.99
CA ALA A 43 6.70 -2.16 -25.82
C ALA A 43 6.71 -2.60 -27.31
N GLN A 44 6.55 -3.90 -27.57
CA GLN A 44 6.46 -4.42 -28.94
C GLN A 44 5.23 -3.90 -29.69
N GLU A 45 4.11 -3.73 -29.00
CA GLU A 45 2.86 -3.25 -29.59
C GLU A 45 2.90 -1.74 -29.86
N VAL A 46 3.50 -0.98 -28.93
CA VAL A 46 3.80 0.45 -29.13
C VAL A 46 4.65 0.64 -30.39
N ALA A 47 5.70 -0.16 -30.55
CA ALA A 47 6.57 -0.10 -31.73
C ALA A 47 5.81 -0.43 -33.02
N LYS A 48 4.98 -1.48 -33.02
CA LYS A 48 4.15 -1.84 -34.19
C LYS A 48 3.18 -0.73 -34.60
N ARG A 49 2.54 -0.06 -33.64
CA ARG A 49 1.50 0.94 -33.92
C ARG A 49 2.06 2.33 -34.23
N THR A 50 3.16 2.70 -33.59
CA THR A 50 3.68 4.08 -33.66
C THR A 50 5.02 4.20 -34.37
N GLY A 51 5.76 3.10 -34.54
CA GLY A 51 7.16 3.12 -34.99
C GLY A 51 8.14 3.57 -33.90
N PHE A 52 7.68 3.96 -32.69
CA PHE A 52 8.56 4.32 -31.58
C PHE A 52 9.01 3.09 -30.80
N ARG A 53 10.32 3.00 -30.55
CA ARG A 53 10.89 2.02 -29.62
C ARG A 53 10.71 2.51 -28.19
N ALA A 54 9.87 1.84 -27.43
CA ALA A 54 9.73 2.06 -26.00
C ALA A 54 10.85 1.32 -25.24
N GLU A 55 11.64 2.06 -24.47
CA GLU A 55 12.67 1.55 -23.57
C GLU A 55 12.33 1.90 -22.12
N TYR A 56 12.76 1.07 -21.18
CA TYR A 56 12.56 1.32 -19.75
C TYR A 56 13.80 1.98 -19.16
N GLY A 57 13.61 3.20 -18.66
CA GLY A 57 14.61 3.98 -17.96
C GLY A 57 14.74 3.57 -16.49
N PRO A 58 15.42 4.39 -15.66
CA PRO A 58 15.59 4.11 -14.24
C PRO A 58 14.27 4.18 -13.45
N VAL A 59 14.29 3.64 -12.22
CA VAL A 59 13.19 3.80 -11.25
C VAL A 59 13.12 5.24 -10.76
N ARG A 60 14.27 5.89 -10.52
CA ARG A 60 14.35 7.26 -9.99
C ARG A 60 14.72 8.24 -11.10
N ALA A 61 14.02 9.37 -11.15
CA ALA A 61 14.30 10.43 -12.12
C ALA A 61 15.71 11.04 -11.93
N SER A 62 16.26 11.00 -10.72
CA SER A 62 17.63 11.43 -10.41
C SER A 62 18.70 10.69 -11.21
N ASP A 63 18.42 9.47 -11.63
CA ASP A 63 19.37 8.61 -12.34
C ASP A 63 19.31 8.84 -13.87
N LEU A 64 18.37 9.67 -14.34
CA LEU A 64 18.16 9.94 -15.76
C LEU A 64 19.39 10.55 -16.45
N PRO A 65 20.14 11.51 -15.87
CA PRO A 65 21.33 12.06 -16.53
C PRO A 65 22.39 11.00 -16.85
N GLU A 66 22.64 10.07 -15.93
CA GLU A 66 23.61 8.99 -16.14
C GLU A 66 23.09 7.93 -17.11
N TYR A 67 21.80 7.60 -17.02
CA TYR A 67 21.13 6.73 -17.98
C TYR A 67 21.20 7.28 -19.42
N LEU A 68 21.03 8.59 -19.61
CA LEU A 68 21.09 9.22 -20.95
C LEU A 68 22.49 9.20 -21.55
N LYS A 69 23.54 9.25 -20.73
CA LYS A 69 24.94 9.12 -21.19
C LYS A 69 25.29 7.69 -21.61
N THR A 70 24.87 6.72 -20.82
CA THR A 70 25.25 5.31 -20.99
C THR A 70 24.30 4.52 -21.87
N GLY A 71 23.06 4.99 -22.02
CA GLY A 71 21.98 4.33 -22.74
C GLY A 71 21.48 3.03 -22.10
N LYS A 72 21.96 2.66 -20.90
CA LYS A 72 21.66 1.39 -20.24
C LYS A 72 21.37 1.58 -18.76
N ALA A 73 20.16 1.21 -18.33
CA ALA A 73 19.82 1.21 -16.90
C ALA A 73 20.58 0.08 -16.18
N THR A 74 21.39 0.45 -15.19
CA THR A 74 22.16 -0.48 -14.34
C THR A 74 21.24 -1.26 -13.40
N GLN A 75 21.75 -2.30 -12.73
CA GLN A 75 20.96 -3.03 -11.72
C GLN A 75 20.51 -2.13 -10.57
N GLU A 76 21.37 -1.21 -10.11
CA GLU A 76 21.04 -0.26 -9.04
C GLU A 76 19.90 0.67 -9.45
N MET A 77 19.92 1.19 -10.68
CA MET A 77 18.85 2.03 -11.23
C MET A 77 17.49 1.30 -11.34
N ARG A 78 17.50 -0.03 -11.42
CA ARG A 78 16.29 -0.86 -11.51
C ARG A 78 15.75 -1.29 -10.15
N ARG A 79 16.52 -1.11 -9.07
CA ARG A 79 16.17 -1.61 -7.73
C ARG A 79 15.36 -0.59 -6.95
N VAL A 80 14.17 -1.00 -6.51
CA VAL A 80 13.37 -0.22 -5.55
C VAL A 80 13.93 -0.48 -4.14
N ARG A 81 14.51 0.54 -3.51
CA ARG A 81 15.12 0.42 -2.17
C ARG A 81 14.11 0.50 -1.01
N PHE A 82 13.01 1.24 -1.21
CA PHE A 82 11.93 1.42 -0.24
C PHE A 82 12.39 1.62 1.23
N PRO A 83 13.27 2.61 1.49
CA PRO A 83 13.69 2.99 2.84
C PRO A 83 12.51 3.49 3.69
N LEU A 84 12.76 3.70 4.99
CA LEU A 84 11.76 4.20 5.93
C LEU A 84 11.07 5.49 5.46
N ILE A 85 11.82 6.42 4.88
CA ILE A 85 11.26 7.69 4.36
C ILE A 85 10.19 7.45 3.29
N ASP A 86 10.43 6.53 2.35
CA ASP A 86 9.47 6.18 1.28
C ASP A 86 8.19 5.55 1.88
N ARG A 87 8.27 4.92 3.06
CA ARG A 87 7.15 4.29 3.76
C ARG A 87 6.32 5.29 4.54
N ILE A 88 6.97 6.20 5.27
CA ILE A 88 6.29 7.22 6.10
C ILE A 88 5.51 8.20 5.22
N VAL A 89 5.96 8.45 3.98
CA VAL A 89 5.22 9.26 2.99
C VAL A 89 3.85 8.66 2.63
N LEU A 90 3.63 7.36 2.87
CA LEU A 90 2.32 6.73 2.66
C LEU A 90 1.30 7.12 3.74
N ILE A 91 1.77 7.47 4.95
CA ILE A 91 0.89 7.74 6.11
C ILE A 91 -0.11 8.86 5.83
N PRO A 92 0.28 10.06 5.34
CA PRO A 92 -0.67 11.14 5.10
C PRO A 92 -1.69 10.80 4.02
N VAL A 93 -1.27 10.05 2.98
CA VAL A 93 -2.15 9.65 1.88
C VAL A 93 -3.26 8.73 2.37
N GLU A 94 -2.91 7.71 3.18
CA GLU A 94 -3.89 6.79 3.75
C GLU A 94 -4.70 7.41 4.88
N LEU A 95 -4.14 8.38 5.60
CA LEU A 95 -4.89 9.10 6.64
C LEU A 95 -6.03 9.91 6.05
N VAL A 96 -5.80 10.61 4.93
CA VAL A 96 -6.84 11.40 4.26
C VAL A 96 -7.95 10.50 3.69
N SER A 97 -7.60 9.35 3.11
CA SER A 97 -8.60 8.40 2.60
C SER A 97 -9.41 7.73 3.71
N THR A 98 -8.84 7.58 4.91
CA THR A 98 -9.43 6.84 6.03
C THR A 98 -10.04 7.74 7.11
N LEU A 99 -9.89 9.07 7.03
CA LEU A 99 -10.26 10.00 8.10
C LEU A 99 -11.72 9.88 8.52
N LEU A 100 -12.66 9.90 7.56
CA LEU A 100 -14.08 9.82 7.85
C LEU A 100 -14.47 8.44 8.42
N PRO A 101 -14.09 7.30 7.81
CA PRO A 101 -14.28 5.98 8.42
C PRO A 101 -13.70 5.86 9.83
N ALA A 102 -12.50 6.40 10.07
CA ALA A 102 -11.85 6.36 11.39
C ALA A 102 -12.61 7.17 12.43
N LEU A 103 -13.12 8.35 12.07
CA LEU A 103 -13.93 9.17 12.96
C LEU A 103 -15.25 8.48 13.33
N LEU A 104 -15.94 7.91 12.33
CA LEU A 104 -17.18 7.17 12.55
C LEU A 104 -16.96 5.93 13.42
N LEU A 105 -15.88 5.17 13.16
CA LEU A 105 -15.49 4.03 13.99
C LEU A 105 -15.21 4.44 15.43
N THR A 106 -14.46 5.52 15.63
CA THR A 106 -14.12 6.03 16.97
C THR A 106 -15.36 6.50 17.72
N LEU A 107 -16.27 7.21 17.04
CA LEU A 107 -17.54 7.64 17.62
C LEU A 107 -18.45 6.45 17.98
N ALA A 108 -18.56 5.46 17.09
CA ALA A 108 -19.32 4.26 17.37
C ALA A 108 -18.73 3.49 18.57
N ALA A 109 -17.41 3.33 18.62
CA ALA A 109 -16.73 2.68 19.75
C ALA A 109 -16.91 3.46 21.06
N LEU A 110 -16.90 4.80 21.00
CA LEU A 110 -17.20 5.67 22.13
C LEU A 110 -18.62 5.44 22.67
N LEU A 111 -19.61 5.36 21.79
CA LEU A 111 -21.00 5.17 22.18
C LEU A 111 -21.27 3.75 22.74
N LEU A 112 -20.58 2.73 22.23
CA LEU A 112 -20.81 1.35 22.60
C LEU A 112 -19.98 0.90 23.83
N MET A 113 -18.75 1.37 23.94
CA MET A 113 -17.77 0.89 24.93
C MET A 113 -17.12 2.04 25.72
N GLY A 114 -17.59 3.27 25.56
CA GLY A 114 -17.06 4.43 26.27
C GLY A 114 -15.65 4.80 25.84
N TRP A 115 -14.93 5.46 26.74
CA TRP A 115 -13.60 6.02 26.44
C TRP A 115 -12.56 4.94 26.09
N THR A 116 -12.65 3.75 26.67
CA THR A 116 -11.75 2.62 26.37
C THR A 116 -11.96 2.14 24.93
N GLY A 117 -13.21 2.04 24.48
CA GLY A 117 -13.55 1.75 23.09
C GLY A 117 -13.01 2.78 22.10
N ALA A 118 -13.22 4.07 22.40
CA ALA A 118 -12.71 5.16 21.58
C ALA A 118 -11.19 5.11 21.46
N LEU A 119 -10.49 4.90 22.59
CA LEU A 119 -9.03 4.78 22.61
C LEU A 119 -8.56 3.56 21.82
N ALA A 120 -9.21 2.40 21.97
CA ALA A 120 -8.91 1.20 21.21
C ALA A 120 -9.08 1.41 19.69
N ALA A 121 -10.15 2.10 19.27
CA ALA A 121 -10.37 2.44 17.87
C ALA A 121 -9.26 3.34 17.31
N VAL A 122 -8.90 4.40 18.03
CA VAL A 122 -7.78 5.29 17.65
C VAL A 122 -6.46 4.50 17.59
N THR A 123 -6.18 3.65 18.57
CA THR A 123 -4.98 2.80 18.59
C THR A 123 -4.95 1.83 17.42
N ALA A 124 -6.08 1.20 17.06
CA ALA A 124 -6.16 0.32 15.90
C ALA A 124 -5.89 1.10 14.59
N VAL A 125 -6.46 2.30 14.44
CA VAL A 125 -6.20 3.16 13.28
C VAL A 125 -4.72 3.54 13.20
N LEU A 126 -4.11 3.98 14.30
CA LEU A 126 -2.69 4.31 14.34
C LEU A 126 -1.80 3.08 14.09
N ALA A 127 -2.17 1.90 14.59
CA ALA A 127 -1.45 0.67 14.33
C ALA A 127 -1.44 0.33 12.84
N GLY A 128 -2.61 0.42 12.18
CA GLY A 128 -2.75 0.12 10.75
C GLY A 128 -2.14 1.17 9.83
N LEU A 129 -2.25 2.46 10.16
CA LEU A 129 -1.83 3.55 9.26
C LEU A 129 -0.42 4.06 9.54
N VAL A 130 0.03 4.07 10.80
CA VAL A 130 1.31 4.66 11.20
C VAL A 130 2.33 3.58 11.53
N LEU A 131 1.98 2.65 12.42
CA LEU A 131 2.93 1.65 12.91
C LEU A 131 3.27 0.61 11.84
N PHE A 132 2.28 0.19 11.05
CA PHE A 132 2.45 -0.77 9.98
C PHE A 132 3.52 -0.39 8.95
N PRO A 133 3.49 0.79 8.26
CA PRO A 133 4.53 1.13 7.29
C PRO A 133 5.92 1.25 7.92
N VAL A 134 6.02 1.63 9.20
CA VAL A 134 7.28 1.68 9.95
C VAL A 134 7.82 0.27 10.19
N LEU A 135 6.96 -0.66 10.65
CA LEU A 135 7.34 -2.03 11.00
C LEU A 135 7.29 -3.03 9.84
N LEU A 136 6.83 -2.63 8.66
CA LEU A 136 6.54 -3.49 7.52
C LEU A 136 7.61 -4.55 7.17
N PRO A 137 8.94 -4.27 7.22
CA PRO A 137 9.96 -5.27 6.90
C PRO A 137 10.19 -6.29 8.01
N TYR A 138 9.82 -5.96 9.25
CA TYR A 138 10.07 -6.78 10.43
C TYR A 138 8.91 -7.71 10.76
N LEU A 139 7.74 -7.51 10.13
CA LEU A 139 6.57 -8.35 10.33
C LEU A 139 6.74 -9.69 9.58
N PRO A 140 6.56 -10.85 10.27
CA PRO A 140 7.07 -12.15 9.83
C PRO A 140 6.24 -12.86 8.75
N THR A 141 5.14 -12.26 8.29
CA THR A 141 4.22 -12.89 7.33
C THR A 141 4.36 -12.33 5.92
N LYS A 142 3.80 -13.02 4.93
CA LYS A 142 3.91 -12.60 3.51
C LYS A 142 2.89 -11.51 3.16
N ASP A 143 1.65 -11.72 3.54
CA ASP A 143 0.51 -10.89 3.16
C ASP A 143 0.34 -9.72 4.12
N ASN A 144 -0.08 -8.56 3.60
CA ASN A 144 -0.24 -7.35 4.40
C ASN A 144 -1.36 -7.50 5.43
N SER A 145 -2.48 -8.14 5.05
CA SER A 145 -3.61 -8.41 5.95
C SER A 145 -3.18 -9.26 7.16
N THR A 146 -2.42 -10.33 6.92
CA THR A 146 -1.93 -11.20 8.01
C THR A 146 -0.92 -10.47 8.89
N LYS A 147 -0.06 -9.61 8.30
CA LYS A 147 0.85 -8.75 9.08
C LYS A 147 0.05 -7.79 9.98
N GLY A 148 -1.01 -7.18 9.45
CA GLY A 148 -1.90 -6.30 10.20
C GLY A 148 -2.68 -7.03 11.27
N LEU A 149 -3.14 -8.25 11.01
CA LEU A 149 -3.80 -9.10 12.00
C LEU A 149 -2.88 -9.33 13.21
N LEU A 150 -1.63 -9.76 12.97
CA LEU A 150 -0.65 -9.92 14.04
C LEU A 150 -0.39 -8.62 14.80
N LEU A 151 -0.21 -7.51 14.07
CA LEU A 151 0.04 -6.20 14.67
C LEU A 151 -1.15 -5.73 15.53
N GLY A 152 -2.37 -5.94 15.05
CA GLY A 152 -3.58 -5.60 15.77
C GLY A 152 -3.82 -6.48 16.99
N PHE A 153 -3.44 -7.77 16.93
CA PHE A 153 -3.46 -8.64 18.11
C PHE A 153 -2.54 -8.12 19.20
N VAL A 154 -1.30 -7.77 18.84
CA VAL A 154 -0.34 -7.17 19.78
C VAL A 154 -0.89 -5.86 20.36
N ALA A 155 -1.50 -5.01 19.51
CA ALA A 155 -2.09 -3.75 19.95
C ALA A 155 -3.33 -3.93 20.86
N ALA A 156 -4.04 -5.05 20.77
CA ALA A 156 -5.22 -5.37 21.58
C ALA A 156 -4.88 -5.88 22.98
N LEU A 157 -3.70 -6.49 23.17
CA LEU A 157 -3.31 -7.11 24.45
C LEU A 157 -3.41 -6.15 25.66
N PRO A 158 -2.96 -4.89 25.60
CA PRO A 158 -3.08 -3.97 26.74
C PRO A 158 -4.53 -3.68 27.12
N PHE A 159 -5.43 -3.57 26.14
CA PHE A 159 -6.86 -3.32 26.37
C PHE A 159 -7.54 -4.54 26.97
N ALA A 160 -7.27 -5.72 26.42
CA ALA A 160 -7.80 -6.98 26.96
C ALA A 160 -7.30 -7.25 28.39
N ALA A 161 -6.02 -6.97 28.66
CA ALA A 161 -5.45 -7.09 29.99
C ALA A 161 -6.06 -6.08 30.97
N TYR A 162 -6.32 -4.84 30.53
CA TYR A 162 -6.97 -3.82 31.35
C TYR A 162 -8.38 -4.25 31.81
N GLU A 163 -9.19 -4.83 30.92
CA GLU A 163 -10.54 -5.30 31.28
C GLU A 163 -10.50 -6.45 32.30
N VAL A 164 -9.56 -7.39 32.20
CA VAL A 164 -9.52 -8.58 33.08
C VAL A 164 -8.76 -8.32 34.38
N TRP A 165 -7.65 -7.59 34.34
CA TRP A 165 -6.77 -7.36 35.50
C TRP A 165 -7.03 -6.04 36.22
N GLY A 166 -7.80 -5.13 35.62
CA GLY A 166 -8.25 -3.89 36.27
C GLY A 166 -9.29 -4.12 37.37
N THR A 167 -9.91 -5.30 37.39
CA THR A 167 -10.95 -5.70 38.35
C THR A 167 -10.46 -6.80 39.27
N ALA A 168 -10.66 -6.65 40.58
CA ALA A 168 -10.21 -7.62 41.59
C ALA A 168 -10.89 -9.00 41.50
N ALA A 169 -12.10 -9.06 40.93
CA ALA A 169 -12.84 -10.30 40.69
C ALA A 169 -13.57 -10.19 39.33
N PRO A 170 -12.88 -10.51 38.21
CA PRO A 170 -13.47 -10.37 36.89
C PRO A 170 -14.67 -11.31 36.72
N VAL A 171 -15.76 -10.77 36.18
CA VAL A 171 -16.98 -11.51 35.86
C VAL A 171 -17.04 -11.80 34.37
N LEU A 172 -18.00 -12.63 33.93
CA LEU A 172 -18.14 -13.05 32.53
C LEU A 172 -18.18 -11.86 31.53
N LYS A 173 -18.74 -10.72 31.95
CA LYS A 173 -18.78 -9.48 31.15
C LYS A 173 -17.38 -8.94 30.82
N ASP A 174 -16.44 -9.03 31.74
CA ASP A 174 -15.09 -8.48 31.59
C ASP A 174 -14.29 -9.30 30.58
N TYR A 175 -14.42 -10.63 30.66
CA TYR A 175 -13.89 -11.55 29.64
C TYR A 175 -14.52 -11.32 28.26
N GLY A 176 -15.84 -11.04 28.21
CA GLY A 176 -16.53 -10.67 26.97
C GLY A 176 -16.01 -9.37 26.37
N SER A 177 -15.72 -8.37 27.20
CA SER A 177 -15.17 -7.07 26.77
C SER A 177 -13.73 -7.23 26.27
N ALA A 178 -12.90 -7.99 26.99
CA ALA A 178 -11.55 -8.35 26.56
C ALA A 178 -11.54 -9.10 25.21
N LEU A 179 -12.43 -10.08 25.05
CA LEU A 179 -12.60 -10.82 23.80
C LEU A 179 -13.04 -9.90 22.65
N THR A 180 -13.87 -8.89 22.94
CA THR A 180 -14.29 -7.91 21.94
C THR A 180 -13.09 -7.14 21.38
N PHE A 181 -12.16 -6.69 22.22
CA PHE A 181 -10.93 -6.04 21.75
C PHE A 181 -10.03 -6.99 20.95
N LEU A 182 -9.85 -8.22 21.45
CA LEU A 182 -9.03 -9.25 20.79
C LEU A 182 -9.59 -9.70 19.43
N LEU A 183 -10.87 -9.48 19.15
CA LEU A 183 -11.47 -9.82 17.86
C LEU A 183 -11.56 -8.60 16.93
N LEU A 184 -11.98 -7.44 17.45
CA LEU A 184 -12.24 -6.26 16.62
C LEU A 184 -10.97 -5.53 16.21
N MET A 185 -10.01 -5.31 17.12
CA MET A 185 -8.80 -4.56 16.78
C MET A 185 -7.96 -5.26 15.71
N PRO A 186 -7.69 -6.59 15.79
CA PRO A 186 -6.97 -7.29 14.71
C PRO A 186 -7.69 -7.22 13.37
N ALA A 187 -9.03 -7.34 13.36
CA ALA A 187 -9.81 -7.25 12.14
C ALA A 187 -9.71 -5.86 11.48
N VAL A 188 -9.84 -4.79 12.28
CA VAL A 188 -9.69 -3.40 11.81
C VAL A 188 -8.28 -3.16 11.28
N VAL A 189 -7.24 -3.54 12.03
CA VAL A 189 -5.86 -3.35 11.60
C VAL A 189 -5.56 -4.16 10.33
N ALA A 190 -6.00 -5.42 10.26
CA ALA A 190 -5.86 -6.25 9.06
C ALA A 190 -6.48 -5.59 7.83
N TYR A 191 -7.71 -5.08 7.95
CA TYR A 191 -8.38 -4.35 6.88
C TYR A 191 -7.61 -3.09 6.45
N LEU A 192 -7.17 -2.27 7.41
CA LEU A 192 -6.41 -1.05 7.10
C LEU A 192 -5.08 -1.37 6.41
N THR A 193 -4.36 -2.39 6.87
CA THR A 193 -3.08 -2.79 6.26
C THR A 193 -3.25 -3.41 4.87
N LEU A 194 -4.40 -4.03 4.57
CA LEU A 194 -4.72 -4.52 3.23
C LEU A 194 -4.78 -3.37 2.21
N ASN A 195 -5.16 -2.15 2.61
CA ASN A 195 -5.19 -0.99 1.72
C ASN A 195 -3.79 -0.57 1.23
N PHE A 196 -2.72 -0.99 1.92
CA PHE A 196 -1.35 -0.80 1.46
C PHE A 196 -0.92 -1.77 0.34
N THR A 197 -1.82 -2.66 -0.11
CA THR A 197 -1.58 -3.48 -1.29
C THR A 197 -1.47 -2.59 -2.54
N GLY A 198 -0.34 -2.69 -3.24
CA GLY A 198 -0.06 -1.90 -4.44
C GLY A 198 0.52 -0.50 -4.21
N SER A 199 0.63 -0.03 -2.95
CA SER A 199 1.44 1.14 -2.56
C SER A 199 2.81 0.77 -2.02
N THR A 200 3.02 -0.52 -1.74
CA THR A 200 4.29 -1.09 -1.27
C THR A 200 4.90 -2.03 -2.33
N PRO A 201 6.23 -2.19 -2.39
CA PRO A 201 6.89 -3.06 -3.37
C PRO A 201 7.00 -4.53 -2.92
N PHE A 202 6.43 -4.88 -1.76
CA PHE A 202 6.57 -6.23 -1.19
C PHE A 202 5.70 -7.27 -1.91
N PRO A 203 4.37 -7.12 -2.01
CA PRO A 203 3.55 -8.10 -2.71
C PRO A 203 3.62 -7.87 -4.23
N SER A 204 3.72 -8.96 -4.99
CA SER A 204 3.58 -8.92 -6.45
C SER A 204 2.12 -8.69 -6.85
N ARG A 205 1.86 -8.28 -8.10
CA ARG A 205 0.47 -8.14 -8.60
C ARG A 205 -0.36 -9.42 -8.44
N THR A 206 0.25 -10.58 -8.69
CA THR A 206 -0.42 -11.88 -8.50
C THR A 206 -0.62 -12.20 -7.02
N GLY A 207 0.34 -11.83 -6.16
CA GLY A 207 0.21 -11.93 -4.71
C GLY A 207 -0.93 -11.09 -4.16
N VAL A 208 -0.98 -9.80 -4.52
CA VAL A 208 -2.09 -8.89 -4.15
C VAL A 208 -3.43 -9.45 -4.61
N ARG A 209 -3.52 -9.94 -5.86
CA ARG A 209 -4.75 -10.54 -6.37
C ARG A 209 -5.15 -11.75 -5.52
N LYS A 210 -4.20 -12.64 -5.21
CA LYS A 210 -4.46 -13.81 -4.38
C LYS A 210 -4.94 -13.40 -2.97
N GLU A 211 -4.27 -12.44 -2.35
CA GLU A 211 -4.61 -11.94 -1.01
C GLU A 211 -6.03 -11.39 -0.98
N ILE A 212 -6.38 -10.49 -1.90
CA ILE A 212 -7.72 -9.89 -1.97
C ILE A 212 -8.78 -10.97 -2.14
N PHE A 213 -8.66 -11.87 -3.13
CA PHE A 213 -9.67 -12.93 -3.36
C PHE A 213 -9.69 -14.01 -2.27
N THR A 214 -8.68 -14.09 -1.41
CA THR A 214 -8.69 -15.03 -0.27
C THR A 214 -9.49 -14.47 0.91
N TYR A 215 -9.42 -13.16 1.14
CA TYR A 215 -9.99 -12.53 2.34
C TYR A 215 -11.22 -11.66 2.08
N ILE A 216 -11.42 -11.20 0.85
CA ILE A 216 -12.56 -10.39 0.40
C ILE A 216 -13.13 -11.04 -0.87
N PRO A 217 -14.15 -11.92 -0.73
CA PRO A 217 -14.82 -12.57 -1.86
C PRO A 217 -15.68 -11.60 -2.67
#